data_AF-A0A150FXQ3-F1
#
_entry.id   AF-A0A150FXQ3-F1
#
_cell.length_a   1.000
_cell.length_b   1.000
_cell.length_c   1.000
_cell.angle_alpha   90.00
_cell.angle_beta   90.00
_cell.angle_gamma   90.00
#
_symmetry.space_group_name_H-M   'P 1'
#
loop_
_entity.id
_entity.type
_entity.pdbx_description
1 polymer ?
#
loop_
_entity_poly.entity_id
_entity_poly.type
_entity_poly.pdbx_seq_one_letter_code
_entity_poly.pdbx_strand_id
1 'polypeptide(L)'
;MVPFKPAAVVRLLPLAVVALLLHLKPSMCFDFQWHTGRATHYGGEGDPWSIHNGHCAYGYLDPNVGTGWDICAPSDQNWDYDASTASCGVCYEIACQGMDFNDFYGNFLDRKSVCYDQDSSVVVMVSDICPCYYPSNQYSNKRWCCGDMQHFDVSVFAFQKLADVKWGVIGIKYRRVPCDHQPYKKAYLPSGATPAKDSQSPPWNWDSSKDKRWALWSKSQSWNFGGDSSSKSDSQLTSSVTVTYEQPQQQSTSVGQQSTVTNAYYGGFMQGWTDSGSWSISKWGRDASWGFDGQQAYCVTLSGYGGAKFNAWSGVFSSKRTLEFYARQNNGGTPDISVKLASPSGTCKSISLQPRRFDDNKGGWTRFQIPLKAFDWRQSGDGDGGAFSGCSDSINDWSADTLFFVNNWGGNQDLCLDQVKIF
;
A
#
# COMPACT_ATOMS: atom_id res chain seq x y z
N MET A 1 -76.19 13.28 -10.60
CA MET A 1 -75.09 12.34 -10.27
C MET A 1 -73.78 13.10 -10.42
N VAL A 2 -73.08 13.37 -9.33
CA VAL A 2 -71.68 13.85 -9.31
C VAL A 2 -71.01 13.10 -8.16
N PRO A 3 -69.97 12.28 -8.38
CA PRO A 3 -69.36 11.51 -7.31
C PRO A 3 -68.25 12.30 -6.60
N PHE A 4 -68.28 12.27 -5.27
CA PHE A 4 -67.21 12.71 -4.38
C PHE A 4 -66.07 11.67 -4.37
N LYS A 5 -64.81 12.14 -4.41
CA LYS A 5 -63.60 11.31 -4.18
C LYS A 5 -63.14 11.42 -2.72
N PRO A 6 -62.63 10.34 -2.10
CA PRO A 6 -62.03 10.41 -0.76
C PRO A 6 -60.52 10.73 -0.83
N ALA A 7 -60.02 11.46 0.16
CA ALA A 7 -58.61 11.78 0.35
C ALA A 7 -57.90 10.68 1.15
N ALA A 8 -56.69 10.30 0.72
CA ALA A 8 -55.84 9.34 1.41
C ALA A 8 -54.94 10.03 2.44
N VAL A 9 -54.96 9.56 3.68
CA VAL A 9 -54.05 9.97 4.76
C VAL A 9 -52.78 9.11 4.69
N VAL A 10 -51.63 9.73 4.39
CA VAL A 10 -50.32 9.07 4.41
C VAL A 10 -49.72 9.18 5.81
N ARG A 11 -49.49 8.03 6.47
CA ARG A 11 -48.80 7.94 7.77
C ARG A 11 -47.30 8.12 7.58
N LEU A 12 -46.77 9.25 8.06
CA LEU A 12 -45.34 9.49 8.28
C LEU A 12 -44.93 8.81 9.58
N LEU A 13 -44.12 7.74 9.54
CA LEU A 13 -43.19 7.30 10.60
C LEU A 13 -42.52 5.95 10.21
N PRO A 14 -41.43 5.99 9.42
CA PRO A 14 -40.29 5.12 9.74
C PRO A 14 -38.90 5.77 9.49
N LEU A 15 -38.83 7.04 9.10
CA LEU A 15 -37.58 7.68 8.62
C LEU A 15 -36.54 7.99 9.70
N ALA A 16 -36.95 8.11 10.98
CA ALA A 16 -36.02 8.50 12.04
C ALA A 16 -35.05 7.40 12.47
N VAL A 17 -35.41 6.11 12.30
CA VAL A 17 -34.54 4.98 12.70
C VAL A 17 -33.47 4.68 11.64
N VAL A 18 -33.76 4.94 10.36
CA VAL A 18 -32.80 4.75 9.26
C VAL A 18 -31.69 5.80 9.28
N ALA A 19 -31.96 7.02 9.74
CA ALA A 19 -30.98 8.09 9.80
C ALA A 19 -29.88 7.88 10.87
N LEU A 20 -30.15 7.09 11.92
CA LEU A 20 -29.18 6.81 12.97
C LEU A 20 -28.12 5.77 12.56
N LEU A 21 -28.42 4.91 11.58
CA LEU A 21 -27.49 3.89 11.06
C LEU A 21 -26.51 4.43 10.00
N LEU A 22 -26.69 5.67 9.52
CA LEU A 22 -25.88 6.29 8.45
C LEU A 22 -24.69 7.12 8.96
N HIS A 23 -24.39 7.09 10.27
CA HIS A 23 -23.30 7.88 10.87
C HIS A 23 -22.05 7.06 11.25
N LEU A 24 -21.97 5.78 10.86
CA LEU A 24 -20.75 4.97 11.04
C LEU A 24 -19.77 5.26 9.90
N LYS A 25 -18.78 6.11 10.17
CA LYS A 25 -17.63 6.32 9.26
C LYS A 25 -16.85 5.00 9.14
N PRO A 26 -16.51 4.51 7.93
CA PRO A 26 -15.61 3.38 7.78
C PRO A 26 -14.21 3.83 8.26
N SER A 27 -13.77 3.28 9.39
CA SER A 27 -12.38 3.36 9.85
C SER A 27 -11.48 2.66 8.82
N MET A 28 -10.27 3.17 8.62
CA MET A 28 -9.23 2.52 7.82
C MET A 28 -9.12 1.04 8.25
N CYS A 29 -9.57 0.12 7.41
CA CYS A 29 -9.60 -1.31 7.75
C CYS A 29 -8.31 -1.93 7.25
N PHE A 30 -7.35 -2.14 8.16
CA PHE A 30 -6.19 -2.98 7.92
C PHE A 30 -6.65 -4.43 7.67
N ASP A 31 -6.03 -5.13 6.72
CA ASP A 31 -6.30 -6.55 6.51
C ASP A 31 -5.67 -7.37 7.64
N PHE A 32 -6.50 -7.73 8.62
CA PHE A 32 -6.09 -8.50 9.78
C PHE A 32 -6.13 -10.02 9.56
N GLN A 33 -6.29 -10.49 8.31
CA GLN A 33 -6.32 -11.92 7.99
C GLN A 33 -4.95 -12.58 8.21
N TRP A 34 -4.97 -13.71 8.91
CA TRP A 34 -3.77 -14.50 9.17
C TRP A 34 -3.44 -15.42 7.98
N HIS A 35 -2.19 -15.40 7.55
CA HIS A 35 -1.62 -16.29 6.54
C HIS A 35 -0.64 -17.26 7.16
N THR A 36 -0.62 -18.49 6.67
CA THR A 36 0.30 -19.52 7.14
C THR A 36 1.65 -19.38 6.44
N GLY A 37 2.74 -19.52 7.20
CA GLY A 37 4.10 -19.51 6.68
C GLY A 37 5.07 -20.24 7.61
N ARG A 38 6.37 -20.08 7.35
CA ARG A 38 7.46 -20.56 8.21
C ARG A 38 8.46 -19.43 8.47
N ALA A 39 9.12 -19.48 9.62
CA ALA A 39 10.19 -18.55 9.94
C ALA A 39 11.49 -19.27 10.28
N THR A 40 12.61 -18.78 9.73
CA THR A 40 13.98 -19.06 10.21
C THR A 40 14.50 -17.88 11.00
N HIS A 41 15.77 -17.90 11.40
CA HIS A 41 16.41 -16.75 12.00
C HIS A 41 17.81 -16.43 11.45
N TYR A 42 18.16 -15.14 11.53
CA TYR A 42 19.49 -14.62 11.19
C TYR A 42 20.01 -13.63 12.25
N GLY A 43 21.31 -13.37 12.19
CA GLY A 43 22.03 -12.57 13.18
C GLY A 43 22.33 -13.29 14.49
N GLY A 44 22.99 -12.58 15.40
CA GLY A 44 23.36 -13.06 16.72
C GLY A 44 24.86 -13.30 16.90
N GLU A 45 25.19 -14.20 17.81
CA GLU A 45 26.57 -14.54 18.14
C GLU A 45 27.24 -15.27 16.96
N GLY A 46 28.34 -14.71 16.44
CA GLY A 46 29.05 -15.25 15.28
C GLY A 46 28.55 -14.76 13.91
N ASP A 47 27.44 -14.03 13.84
CA ASP A 47 26.95 -13.34 12.64
C ASP A 47 26.77 -11.83 12.90
N PRO A 48 27.89 -11.11 13.11
CA PRO A 48 27.85 -9.68 13.39
C PRO A 48 27.42 -8.88 12.17
N TRP A 49 26.56 -7.88 12.39
CA TRP A 49 26.05 -6.90 11.41
C TRP A 49 24.94 -7.34 10.47
N SER A 50 24.58 -8.62 10.35
CA SER A 50 23.60 -9.05 9.34
C SER A 50 22.24 -8.38 9.53
N ILE A 51 21.78 -8.19 10.78
CA ILE A 51 20.55 -7.45 11.08
C ILE A 51 20.62 -5.94 10.76
N HIS A 52 21.81 -5.36 10.65
CA HIS A 52 22.01 -3.91 10.47
C HIS A 52 22.27 -3.49 9.02
N ASN A 53 22.93 -4.35 8.23
CA ASN A 53 23.35 -4.00 6.86
C ASN A 53 22.31 -4.31 5.78
N GLY A 54 21.23 -5.01 6.13
CA GLY A 54 20.26 -5.59 5.21
C GLY A 54 19.80 -4.69 4.06
N HIS A 55 19.17 -5.27 3.05
CA HIS A 55 18.82 -4.65 1.76
C HIS A 55 18.26 -3.22 1.84
N CYS A 56 17.55 -2.86 2.92
CA CYS A 56 16.98 -1.53 3.14
C CYS A 56 18.01 -0.44 3.51
N ALA A 57 19.26 -0.81 3.76
CA ALA A 57 20.39 0.07 4.04
C ALA A 57 20.12 1.09 5.16
N TYR A 58 19.42 0.68 6.21
CA TYR A 58 19.10 1.53 7.37
C TYR A 58 20.32 1.91 8.22
N GLY A 59 21.41 1.14 8.11
CA GLY A 59 22.60 1.30 8.93
C GLY A 59 22.45 0.59 10.27
N TYR A 60 23.30 0.93 11.24
CA TYR A 60 23.15 0.39 12.59
C TYR A 60 21.76 0.73 13.14
N LEU A 61 21.06 -0.33 13.57
CA LEU A 61 19.68 -0.24 14.04
C LEU A 61 19.68 0.11 15.52
N ASP A 62 19.15 1.28 15.88
CA ASP A 62 18.92 1.62 17.28
C ASP A 62 17.83 0.70 17.85
N PRO A 63 18.09 -0.04 18.95
CA PRO A 63 17.07 -0.87 19.59
C PRO A 63 15.84 -0.08 20.08
N ASN A 64 15.93 1.24 20.19
CA ASN A 64 14.84 2.11 20.64
C ASN A 64 13.99 2.72 19.50
N VAL A 65 14.30 2.39 18.23
CA VAL A 65 13.61 2.94 17.06
C VAL A 65 12.71 1.88 16.41
N GLY A 66 11.48 2.26 16.07
CA GLY A 66 10.51 1.39 15.41
C GLY A 66 10.21 0.14 16.25
N THR A 67 10.35 -1.04 15.66
CA THR A 67 10.22 -2.34 16.33
C THR A 67 11.51 -2.78 17.06
N GLY A 68 12.51 -1.89 17.19
CA GLY A 68 13.81 -2.21 17.76
C GLY A 68 14.55 -3.21 16.88
N TRP A 69 15.04 -4.31 17.46
CA TRP A 69 15.65 -5.40 16.69
C TRP A 69 14.66 -6.49 16.28
N ASP A 70 13.35 -6.31 16.51
CA ASP A 70 12.32 -7.16 15.94
C ASP A 70 12.12 -6.80 14.46
N ILE A 71 12.96 -7.37 13.62
CA ILE A 71 13.02 -7.10 12.18
C ILE A 71 12.96 -8.40 11.37
N CYS A 72 12.73 -8.32 10.07
CA CYS A 72 12.68 -9.48 9.20
C CYS A 72 13.15 -9.22 7.76
N ALA A 73 13.43 -10.33 7.08
CA ALA A 73 13.64 -10.50 5.65
C ALA A 73 12.53 -11.42 5.09
N PRO A 74 11.43 -10.88 4.56
CA PRO A 74 10.44 -11.70 3.86
C PRO A 74 11.05 -12.32 2.60
N SER A 75 10.59 -13.52 2.25
CA SER A 75 10.94 -14.14 0.98
C SER A 75 10.44 -13.33 -0.21
N ASP A 76 11.27 -13.25 -1.26
CA ASP A 76 10.87 -12.62 -2.52
C ASP A 76 9.80 -13.39 -3.32
N GLN A 77 9.45 -14.58 -2.84
CA GLN A 77 8.37 -15.43 -3.35
C GLN A 77 7.12 -15.38 -2.46
N ASN A 78 7.10 -14.56 -1.41
CA ASN A 78 5.88 -14.41 -0.63
C ASN A 78 4.77 -13.80 -1.50
N TRP A 79 3.54 -14.22 -1.30
CA TRP A 79 2.40 -13.81 -2.12
C TRP A 79 2.15 -12.29 -2.02
N ASP A 80 2.52 -11.69 -0.89
CA ASP A 80 2.41 -10.28 -0.57
C ASP A 80 3.74 -9.53 -0.68
N TYR A 81 4.79 -10.18 -1.18
CA TYR A 81 6.06 -9.52 -1.46
C TYR A 81 6.01 -8.80 -2.80
N ASP A 82 6.33 -7.51 -2.78
CA ASP A 82 6.41 -6.65 -3.98
C ASP A 82 7.83 -6.09 -4.12
N ALA A 83 8.60 -6.70 -5.04
CA ALA A 83 9.95 -6.27 -5.38
C ALA A 83 10.03 -4.83 -5.91
N SER A 84 8.90 -4.24 -6.32
CA SER A 84 8.84 -2.93 -6.98
C SER A 84 8.44 -1.76 -6.07
N THR A 85 8.11 -2.02 -4.79
CA THR A 85 7.76 -0.97 -3.81
C THR A 85 8.72 -0.81 -2.64
N ALA A 86 9.84 -1.55 -2.59
CA ALA A 86 10.73 -1.62 -1.43
C ALA A 86 9.96 -1.95 -0.15
N SER A 87 9.84 -3.24 0.17
CA SER A 87 9.20 -3.76 1.40
C SER A 87 9.75 -3.15 2.71
N CYS A 88 10.88 -2.45 2.63
CA CYS A 88 11.51 -1.69 3.71
C CYS A 88 10.51 -0.83 4.50
N GLY A 89 10.42 -1.11 5.80
CA GLY A 89 9.61 -0.30 6.72
C GLY A 89 8.15 -0.74 6.80
N VAL A 90 7.74 -1.74 6.02
CA VAL A 90 6.49 -2.46 6.23
C VAL A 90 6.61 -3.32 7.48
N CYS A 91 5.52 -3.49 8.23
CA CYS A 91 5.49 -4.35 9.40
C CYS A 91 4.49 -5.50 9.29
N TYR A 92 4.85 -6.59 9.97
CA TYR A 92 4.07 -7.80 10.06
C TYR A 92 3.91 -8.20 11.52
N GLU A 93 2.71 -8.61 11.90
CA GLU A 93 2.51 -9.34 13.13
C GLU A 93 2.72 -10.82 12.83
N ILE A 94 3.61 -11.47 13.59
CA ILE A 94 3.98 -12.87 13.42
C ILE A 94 3.75 -13.61 14.73
N ALA A 95 3.03 -14.72 14.67
CA ALA A 95 2.81 -15.62 15.80
C ALA A 95 3.29 -17.04 15.45
N CYS A 96 3.83 -17.75 16.43
CA CYS A 96 4.21 -19.14 16.25
C CYS A 96 2.96 -20.00 16.05
N GLN A 97 3.00 -20.89 15.06
CA GLN A 97 1.93 -21.85 14.79
C GLN A 97 2.53 -23.24 14.81
N GLY A 98 2.06 -24.08 15.74
CA GLY A 98 2.49 -25.47 15.80
C GLY A 98 1.98 -26.23 14.59
N MET A 99 2.87 -26.57 13.67
CA MET A 99 2.54 -27.30 12.44
C MET A 99 3.76 -28.06 11.93
N ASP A 100 3.54 -29.20 11.30
CA ASP A 100 4.59 -29.93 10.60
C ASP A 100 4.61 -29.50 9.12
N PHE A 101 5.80 -29.47 8.52
CA PHE A 101 5.97 -29.09 7.12
C PHE A 101 7.23 -29.72 6.54
N ASN A 102 7.33 -29.71 5.21
CA ASN A 102 8.54 -30.07 4.50
C ASN A 102 9.35 -28.81 4.16
N ASP A 103 10.68 -28.94 4.08
CA ASP A 103 11.48 -27.95 3.40
C ASP A 103 11.40 -28.11 1.87
N PHE A 104 12.00 -27.17 1.12
CA PHE A 104 12.00 -27.20 -0.35
C PHE A 104 12.60 -28.50 -0.93
N TYR A 105 13.47 -29.17 -0.18
CA TYR A 105 14.11 -30.42 -0.60
C TYR A 105 13.32 -31.67 -0.20
N GLY A 106 12.15 -31.50 0.40
CA GLY A 106 11.25 -32.58 0.80
C GLY A 106 11.58 -33.22 2.14
N ASN A 107 12.50 -32.65 2.94
CA ASN A 107 12.74 -33.17 4.28
C ASN A 107 11.60 -32.78 5.21
N PHE A 108 11.04 -33.76 5.90
CA PHE A 108 9.99 -33.56 6.89
C PHE A 108 10.55 -32.95 8.19
N LEU A 109 9.86 -31.95 8.72
CA LEU A 109 10.21 -31.24 9.95
C LEU A 109 9.04 -31.30 10.92
N ASP A 110 9.22 -32.04 12.03
CA ASP A 110 8.29 -32.02 13.16
C ASP A 110 8.43 -30.68 13.90
N ARG A 111 7.41 -29.84 13.80
CA ARG A 111 7.35 -28.50 14.41
C ARG A 111 6.03 -28.25 15.12
N LYS A 112 5.24 -29.28 15.39
CA LYS A 112 3.92 -29.16 16.03
C LYS A 112 3.97 -28.65 17.47
N SER A 113 5.02 -28.97 18.22
CA SER A 113 5.11 -28.70 19.68
C SER A 113 6.31 -27.82 20.06
N VAL A 114 6.72 -26.91 19.18
CA VAL A 114 7.95 -26.10 19.36
C VAL A 114 7.70 -24.67 19.83
N CYS A 115 6.47 -24.18 19.67
CA CYS A 115 6.08 -22.82 20.08
C CYS A 115 6.07 -22.70 21.60
N TYR A 116 6.57 -21.59 22.13
CA TYR A 116 6.38 -21.26 23.55
C TYR A 116 4.92 -20.95 23.86
N ASP A 117 4.27 -20.17 22.99
CA ASP A 117 2.89 -19.72 23.16
C ASP A 117 2.29 -19.31 21.81
N GLN A 118 1.26 -20.05 21.36
CA GLN A 118 0.61 -19.85 20.05
C GLN A 118 -0.39 -18.68 20.02
N ASP A 119 -0.71 -18.11 21.19
CA ASP A 119 -1.59 -16.95 21.32
C ASP A 119 -0.79 -15.65 21.37
N SER A 120 0.53 -15.72 21.53
CA SER A 120 1.42 -14.56 21.55
C SER A 120 2.04 -14.26 20.19
N SER A 121 2.30 -12.99 19.91
CA SER A 121 2.88 -12.54 18.64
C SER A 121 3.88 -11.41 18.81
N VAL A 122 4.74 -11.23 17.81
CA VAL A 122 5.73 -10.16 17.70
C VAL A 122 5.45 -9.34 16.44
N VAL A 123 5.59 -8.02 16.52
CA VAL A 123 5.55 -7.15 15.34
C VAL A 123 6.98 -6.97 14.84
N VAL A 124 7.22 -7.38 13.60
CA VAL A 124 8.52 -7.26 12.94
C VAL A 124 8.47 -6.25 11.81
N MET A 125 9.54 -5.47 11.66
CA MET A 125 9.70 -4.54 10.54
C MET A 125 10.63 -5.14 9.48
N VAL A 126 10.25 -4.99 8.22
CA VAL A 126 11.11 -5.39 7.11
C VAL A 126 12.32 -4.45 7.02
N SER A 127 13.52 -5.01 7.15
CA SER A 127 14.80 -4.30 6.99
C SER A 127 15.74 -4.98 6.01
N ASP A 128 15.39 -6.17 5.55
CA ASP A 128 16.15 -6.95 4.58
C ASP A 128 15.19 -7.79 3.73
N ILE A 129 15.71 -8.63 2.84
CA ILE A 129 14.95 -9.48 1.94
C ILE A 129 15.62 -10.85 1.89
N CYS A 130 14.83 -11.93 1.84
CA CYS A 130 15.37 -13.25 1.55
C CYS A 130 15.07 -13.67 0.10
N PRO A 131 16.00 -13.43 -0.86
CA PRO A 131 15.76 -13.81 -2.23
C PRO A 131 15.90 -15.33 -2.43
N CYS A 132 15.00 -15.92 -3.22
CA CYS A 132 15.09 -17.34 -3.62
C CYS A 132 16.39 -17.65 -4.38
N TYR A 133 16.94 -16.66 -5.11
CA TYR A 133 18.25 -16.74 -5.75
C TYR A 133 19.27 -15.84 -5.05
N TYR A 134 20.24 -16.46 -4.37
CA TYR A 134 21.33 -15.76 -3.69
C TYR A 134 22.63 -16.55 -3.82
N PRO A 135 23.55 -16.17 -4.73
CA PRO A 135 24.72 -16.97 -5.07
C PRO A 135 25.59 -17.37 -3.86
N SER A 136 25.76 -16.48 -2.89
CA SER A 136 26.62 -16.72 -1.72
C SER A 136 26.03 -17.69 -0.68
N ASN A 137 24.72 -17.97 -0.73
CA ASN A 137 24.07 -18.93 0.16
C ASN A 137 22.92 -19.70 -0.54
N GLN A 138 23.14 -20.08 -1.80
CA GLN A 138 22.09 -20.59 -2.68
C GLN A 138 21.40 -21.84 -2.13
N TYR A 139 22.13 -22.71 -1.42
CA TYR A 139 21.55 -23.92 -0.84
C TYR A 139 20.53 -23.59 0.27
N SER A 140 20.88 -22.69 1.19
CA SER A 140 19.97 -22.27 2.26
C SER A 140 18.81 -21.44 1.73
N ASN A 141 19.07 -20.46 0.86
CA ASN A 141 18.02 -19.62 0.31
C ASN A 141 17.03 -20.41 -0.55
N LYS A 142 17.51 -21.40 -1.30
CA LYS A 142 16.63 -22.33 -2.02
C LYS A 142 15.77 -23.15 -1.06
N ARG A 143 16.36 -23.61 0.05
CA ARG A 143 15.68 -24.42 1.06
C ARG A 143 14.50 -23.69 1.71
N TRP A 144 14.65 -22.39 1.98
CA TRP A 144 13.73 -21.64 2.84
C TRP A 144 12.96 -20.54 2.13
N CYS A 145 13.58 -19.83 1.19
CA CYS A 145 13.06 -18.59 0.63
C CYS A 145 12.46 -18.75 -0.78
N CYS A 146 12.42 -19.97 -1.32
CA CYS A 146 11.70 -20.26 -2.56
C CYS A 146 10.24 -20.64 -2.29
N GLY A 147 9.39 -20.59 -3.33
CA GLY A 147 7.93 -20.58 -3.19
C GLY A 147 7.22 -21.87 -2.79
N ASP A 148 7.88 -22.84 -2.13
CA ASP A 148 7.18 -24.02 -1.58
C ASP A 148 6.32 -23.67 -0.37
N MET A 149 6.68 -22.60 0.35
CA MET A 149 5.94 -22.08 1.50
C MET A 149 6.28 -20.61 1.72
N GLN A 150 5.31 -19.82 2.19
CA GLN A 150 5.55 -18.43 2.61
C GLN A 150 6.59 -18.39 3.73
N HIS A 151 7.54 -17.48 3.63
CA HIS A 151 8.73 -17.50 4.47
C HIS A 151 9.17 -16.12 4.96
N PHE A 152 9.58 -16.06 6.23
CA PHE A 152 10.21 -14.90 6.85
C PHE A 152 11.50 -15.33 7.54
N ASP A 153 12.63 -14.75 7.15
CA ASP A 153 13.83 -14.85 7.96
C ASP A 153 13.78 -13.72 8.99
N VAL A 154 13.46 -14.02 10.26
CA VAL A 154 13.32 -12.99 11.31
C VAL A 154 14.63 -12.84 12.07
N SER A 155 14.87 -11.70 12.73
CA SER A 155 16.05 -11.61 13.59
C SER A 155 16.01 -12.68 14.69
N VAL A 156 17.17 -13.12 15.15
CA VAL A 156 17.28 -14.00 16.32
C VAL A 156 16.57 -13.42 17.56
N PHE A 157 16.52 -12.09 17.68
CA PHE A 157 15.83 -11.37 18.76
C PHE A 157 14.30 -11.55 18.70
N ALA A 158 13.72 -11.54 17.49
CA ALA A 158 12.30 -11.82 17.29
C ALA A 158 12.01 -13.33 17.42
N PHE A 159 12.88 -14.18 16.85
CA PHE A 159 12.70 -15.63 16.85
C PHE A 159 12.63 -16.21 18.27
N GLN A 160 13.54 -15.79 19.15
CA GLN A 160 13.61 -16.28 20.54
C GLN A 160 12.38 -15.94 21.39
N LYS A 161 11.53 -15.01 20.94
CA LYS A 161 10.25 -14.71 21.58
C LYS A 161 9.17 -15.72 21.18
N LEU A 162 9.33 -16.38 20.04
CA LEU A 162 8.36 -17.32 19.46
C LEU A 162 8.70 -18.78 19.80
N ALA A 163 9.98 -19.14 19.71
CA ALA A 163 10.46 -20.51 19.97
C ALA A 163 11.97 -20.55 20.31
N ASP A 164 12.43 -21.71 20.76
CA ASP A 164 13.85 -21.98 21.02
C ASP A 164 14.64 -22.03 19.70
N VAL A 165 15.73 -21.25 19.60
CA VAL A 165 16.60 -21.16 18.41
C VAL A 165 17.14 -22.51 17.94
N LYS A 166 17.24 -23.51 18.81
CA LYS A 166 17.71 -24.85 18.43
C LYS A 166 16.87 -25.52 17.35
N TRP A 167 15.62 -25.09 17.17
CA TRP A 167 14.73 -25.64 16.14
C TRP A 167 15.08 -25.15 14.73
N GLY A 168 15.80 -24.02 14.62
CA GLY A 168 16.28 -23.39 13.38
C GLY A 168 15.19 -22.83 12.46
N VAL A 169 14.02 -23.47 12.41
CA VAL A 169 12.84 -23.07 11.64
C VAL A 169 11.59 -23.47 12.40
N ILE A 170 10.54 -22.65 12.33
CA ILE A 170 9.23 -22.89 12.95
C ILE A 170 8.09 -22.58 11.98
N GLY A 171 6.93 -23.18 12.22
CA GLY A 171 5.69 -22.75 11.59
C GLY A 171 5.20 -21.43 12.21
N ILE A 172 4.63 -20.57 11.39
CA ILE A 172 4.07 -19.28 11.81
C ILE A 172 2.72 -19.01 11.14
N LYS A 173 1.95 -18.14 11.77
CA LYS A 173 0.95 -17.32 11.08
C LYS A 173 1.44 -15.87 11.07
N TYR A 174 1.18 -15.15 10.00
CA TYR A 174 1.55 -13.75 9.84
C TYR A 174 0.45 -12.92 9.20
N ARG A 175 0.49 -11.60 9.40
CA ARG A 175 -0.39 -10.65 8.73
C ARG A 175 0.26 -9.27 8.67
N ARG A 176 -0.06 -8.49 7.65
CA ARG A 176 0.46 -7.12 7.51
C ARG A 176 -0.25 -6.21 8.51
N VAL A 177 0.50 -5.39 9.22
CA VAL A 177 -0.04 -4.47 10.24
C VAL A 177 0.67 -3.11 10.19
N PRO A 178 0.05 -2.05 10.76
CA PRO A 178 0.80 -0.85 11.14
C PRO A 178 1.98 -1.20 12.03
N CYS A 179 3.10 -0.50 11.88
CA CYS A 179 4.26 -0.77 12.71
C CYS A 179 4.05 -0.44 14.19
N ASP A 180 3.10 0.45 14.52
CA ASP A 180 2.70 0.78 15.89
C ASP A 180 1.61 -0.18 16.45
N HIS A 181 1.21 -1.20 15.67
CA HIS A 181 0.26 -2.21 16.08
C HIS A 181 0.67 -2.87 17.40
N GLN A 182 -0.30 -3.04 18.29
CA GLN A 182 -0.11 -3.75 19.55
C GLN A 182 -0.76 -5.13 19.43
N PRO A 183 0.04 -6.21 19.49
CA PRO A 183 -0.48 -7.56 19.67
C PRO A 183 -1.49 -7.65 20.78
N TYR A 184 -2.53 -8.45 20.59
CA TYR A 184 -3.47 -8.80 21.68
C TYR A 184 -2.71 -9.40 22.88
N LYS A 185 -1.73 -10.26 22.59
CA LYS A 185 -0.77 -10.79 23.56
C LYS A 185 0.63 -10.69 22.96
N LYS A 186 1.45 -9.79 23.48
CA LYS A 186 2.82 -9.61 22.99
C LYS A 186 3.69 -10.80 23.42
N ALA A 187 4.47 -11.33 22.49
CA ALA A 187 5.47 -12.36 22.76
C ALA A 187 6.69 -11.73 23.45
N TYR A 188 7.18 -12.41 24.48
CA TYR A 188 8.36 -12.01 25.24
C TYR A 188 9.34 -13.17 25.30
N LEU A 189 10.63 -12.85 25.48
CA LEU A 189 11.64 -13.85 25.74
C LEU A 189 11.27 -14.61 27.03
N PRO A 190 11.23 -15.96 27.03
CA PRO A 190 10.88 -16.72 28.22
C PRO A 190 11.83 -16.44 29.40
N SER A 191 11.28 -16.45 30.61
CA SER A 191 12.05 -16.28 31.83
C SER A 191 13.10 -17.40 31.96
N GLY A 192 14.38 -17.04 31.89
CA GLY A 192 15.51 -17.96 31.96
C GLY A 192 16.14 -18.34 30.61
N ALA A 193 15.57 -17.89 29.48
CA ALA A 193 16.26 -18.00 28.19
C ALA A 193 17.42 -17.00 28.12
N THR A 194 18.56 -17.43 27.56
CA THR A 194 19.70 -16.55 27.31
C THR A 194 19.35 -15.58 26.19
N PRO A 195 19.31 -14.25 26.44
CA PRO A 195 19.03 -13.29 25.39
C PRO A 195 20.09 -13.38 24.29
N ALA A 196 19.65 -13.31 23.03
CA ALA A 196 20.56 -13.04 21.93
C ALA A 196 21.41 -11.80 22.25
N LYS A 197 22.70 -11.89 21.92
CA LYS A 197 23.63 -10.78 22.05
C LYS A 197 23.79 -10.16 20.67
N ASP A 198 23.67 -8.85 20.61
CA ASP A 198 24.26 -8.11 19.51
C ASP A 198 25.77 -8.28 19.65
N SER A 199 26.39 -8.84 18.60
CA SER A 199 27.82 -9.07 18.56
C SER A 199 28.60 -7.81 18.21
N GLN A 200 27.92 -6.66 18.08
CA GLN A 200 28.50 -5.38 17.68
C GLN A 200 28.08 -4.23 18.58
N SER A 201 29.01 -3.29 18.76
CA SER A 201 28.69 -1.98 19.34
C SER A 201 28.35 -1.00 18.22
N PRO A 202 27.55 0.04 18.49
CA PRO A 202 27.36 1.13 17.54
C PRO A 202 28.72 1.66 17.04
N PRO A 203 28.85 2.05 15.76
CA PRO A 203 30.07 2.67 15.25
C PRO A 203 30.48 3.88 16.12
N TRP A 204 31.78 4.16 16.22
CA TRP A 204 32.31 5.20 17.12
C TRP A 204 31.74 6.61 16.87
N ASN A 205 31.27 6.88 15.65
CA ASN A 205 30.63 8.14 15.25
C ASN A 205 29.11 8.02 15.13
N TRP A 206 28.49 6.96 15.63
CA TRP A 206 27.07 6.72 15.49
C TRP A 206 26.24 7.51 16.50
N ASP A 207 25.06 7.94 16.06
CA ASP A 207 24.02 8.52 16.88
C ASP A 207 22.65 8.07 16.32
N SER A 208 21.59 8.15 17.13
CA SER A 208 20.27 7.62 16.77
C SER A 208 19.63 8.28 15.54
N SER A 209 20.04 9.50 15.15
CA SER A 209 19.54 10.16 13.94
C SER A 209 20.06 9.50 12.65
N LYS A 210 21.11 8.67 12.75
CA LYS A 210 21.67 7.91 11.63
C LYS A 210 20.92 6.62 11.36
N ASP A 211 20.02 6.19 12.24
CA ASP A 211 19.06 5.13 11.95
C ASP A 211 17.98 5.69 11.01
N LYS A 212 18.02 5.26 9.74
CA LYS A 212 17.11 5.77 8.72
C LYS A 212 15.64 5.39 8.95
N ARG A 213 15.34 4.48 9.89
CA ARG A 213 13.96 4.19 10.29
C ARG A 213 13.33 5.35 11.04
N TRP A 214 14.11 6.27 11.61
CA TRP A 214 13.57 7.48 12.24
C TRP A 214 12.79 8.36 11.25
N ALA A 215 13.17 8.38 9.97
CA ALA A 215 12.42 9.09 8.93
C ALA A 215 11.01 8.50 8.70
N LEU A 216 10.83 7.21 9.01
CA LEU A 216 9.53 6.53 8.95
C LEU A 216 8.67 6.82 10.20
N TRP A 217 9.31 7.13 11.34
CA TRP A 217 8.64 7.31 12.64
C TRP A 217 8.45 8.77 13.08
N SER A 218 9.26 9.69 12.56
CA SER A 218 9.32 11.10 12.98
C SER A 218 8.19 12.00 12.44
N LYS A 219 7.24 11.48 11.65
CA LYS A 219 6.07 12.22 11.15
C LYS A 219 4.73 11.90 11.83
N SER A 220 4.71 11.20 12.97
CA SER A 220 3.47 11.09 13.77
C SER A 220 3.68 10.72 15.25
N GLN A 221 4.10 11.68 16.09
CA GLN A 221 3.69 11.73 17.51
C GLN A 221 3.59 13.18 18.01
N SER A 222 2.40 13.78 17.91
CA SER A 222 1.97 14.81 18.86
C SER A 222 0.67 14.34 19.51
N TRP A 223 0.79 13.47 20.51
CA TRP A 223 -0.28 13.24 21.46
C TRP A 223 0.28 13.56 22.84
N ASN A 224 0.08 14.82 23.24
CA ASN A 224 0.34 15.28 24.58
C ASN A 224 -0.48 14.44 25.57
N PHE A 225 0.20 13.88 26.56
CA PHE A 225 -0.45 13.33 27.74
C PHE A 225 -1.25 14.44 28.44
N GLY A 226 -2.47 14.11 28.84
CA GLY A 226 -3.38 15.02 29.50
C GLY A 226 -2.78 15.66 30.76
N GLY A 227 -3.09 16.94 30.93
CA GLY A 227 -2.98 17.65 32.19
C GLY A 227 -4.14 18.63 32.26
N ASP A 228 -5.03 18.40 33.22
CA ASP A 228 -6.12 19.30 33.59
C ASP A 228 -5.60 20.70 33.95
N SER A 229 -6.23 21.74 33.42
CA SER A 229 -6.75 22.86 34.22
C SER A 229 -7.42 23.92 33.34
N SER A 230 -8.55 24.39 33.85
CA SER A 230 -9.40 25.47 33.39
C SER A 230 -8.68 26.78 33.02
N SER A 231 -9.08 27.41 31.92
CA SER A 231 -9.66 28.79 31.94
C SER A 231 -10.03 29.29 30.54
N LYS A 232 -11.15 30.03 30.49
CA LYS A 232 -11.75 30.71 29.34
C LYS A 232 -10.82 31.78 28.75
N SER A 233 -10.96 32.04 27.44
CA SER A 233 -11.37 33.36 26.92
C SER A 233 -11.49 33.37 25.39
N ASP A 234 -12.57 33.98 24.93
CA ASP A 234 -12.90 34.36 23.55
C ASP A 234 -11.80 35.14 22.82
N SER A 235 -11.78 35.04 21.49
CA SER A 235 -11.98 36.23 20.64
C SER A 235 -12.24 35.85 19.18
N GLN A 236 -13.28 36.48 18.66
CA GLN A 236 -13.82 36.47 17.30
C GLN A 236 -12.86 37.04 16.24
N LEU A 237 -13.11 36.70 14.97
CA LEU A 237 -13.23 37.61 13.80
C LEU A 237 -13.49 36.72 12.57
N THR A 238 -14.73 36.55 12.10
CA THR A 238 -15.38 37.29 10.98
C THR A 238 -14.41 37.64 9.86
N SER A 239 -14.62 37.29 8.59
CA SER A 239 -15.82 37.63 7.81
C SER A 239 -15.92 36.86 6.48
N SER A 240 -17.16 36.51 6.17
CA SER A 240 -17.81 36.26 4.87
C SER A 240 -17.23 36.95 3.64
N VAL A 241 -17.18 36.23 2.50
CA VAL A 241 -17.70 36.73 1.20
C VAL A 241 -18.22 35.54 0.38
N THR A 242 -19.50 35.60 0.02
CA THR A 242 -20.19 34.77 -0.97
C THR A 242 -19.83 35.24 -2.38
N VAL A 243 -19.50 34.33 -3.30
CA VAL A 243 -19.54 34.64 -4.74
C VAL A 243 -20.28 33.53 -5.49
N THR A 244 -21.31 33.99 -6.19
CA THR A 244 -22.25 33.33 -7.07
C THR A 244 -21.59 32.70 -8.30
N TYR A 245 -22.13 31.55 -8.72
CA TYR A 245 -21.85 30.90 -10.00
C TYR A 245 -22.45 31.71 -11.15
N GLU A 246 -21.61 32.23 -12.03
CA GLU A 246 -21.97 32.56 -13.42
C GLU A 246 -21.16 31.65 -14.35
N GLN A 247 -21.87 30.92 -15.20
CA GLN A 247 -21.29 30.25 -16.37
C GLN A 247 -20.89 31.32 -17.40
N PRO A 248 -19.81 31.09 -18.16
CA PRO A 248 -19.86 31.50 -19.55
C PRO A 248 -19.40 30.43 -20.55
N GLN A 249 -19.94 30.65 -21.75
CA GLN A 249 -19.87 29.88 -22.96
C GLN A 249 -18.45 29.68 -23.51
N GLN A 250 -18.35 28.66 -24.36
CA GLN A 250 -17.27 28.44 -25.32
C GLN A 250 -16.76 29.73 -25.95
N GLN A 251 -15.48 30.03 -25.73
CA GLN A 251 -14.69 30.81 -26.67
C GLN A 251 -13.27 30.24 -26.73
N SER A 252 -12.93 29.77 -27.92
CA SER A 252 -11.59 29.39 -28.33
C SER A 252 -10.67 30.62 -28.26
N THR A 253 -9.74 30.61 -27.31
CA THR A 253 -8.54 31.46 -27.38
C THR A 253 -7.32 30.56 -27.22
N SER A 254 -6.66 30.31 -28.34
CA SER A 254 -5.35 29.69 -28.43
C SER A 254 -4.31 30.58 -27.76
N VAL A 255 -3.76 30.11 -26.64
CA VAL A 255 -2.47 30.58 -26.11
C VAL A 255 -1.58 29.36 -25.98
N GLY A 256 -0.60 29.26 -26.88
CA GLY A 256 0.31 28.14 -26.97
C GLY A 256 1.26 28.05 -25.79
N GLN A 257 1.14 26.98 -25.03
CA GLN A 257 2.26 26.07 -24.84
C GLN A 257 1.76 24.70 -25.27
N GLN A 258 2.30 24.20 -26.37
CA GLN A 258 1.96 22.91 -26.93
C GLN A 258 2.49 21.82 -25.98
N SER A 259 1.73 21.48 -24.96
CA SER A 259 2.02 20.28 -24.18
C SER A 259 1.70 19.09 -25.10
N THR A 260 2.73 18.34 -25.47
CA THR A 260 2.56 17.17 -26.33
C THR A 260 1.65 16.16 -25.61
N VAL A 261 0.65 15.61 -26.29
CA VAL A 261 -0.19 14.58 -25.66
C VAL A 261 0.60 13.27 -25.65
N THR A 262 0.84 12.72 -24.47
CA THR A 262 1.40 11.37 -24.33
C THR A 262 0.27 10.38 -24.12
N ASN A 263 0.11 9.43 -25.03
CA ASN A 263 -0.88 8.35 -24.87
C ASN A 263 -0.20 7.16 -24.19
N ALA A 264 -0.73 6.69 -23.07
CA ALA A 264 -0.29 5.46 -22.42
C ALA A 264 -1.01 4.23 -22.99
N TYR A 265 -2.32 4.36 -23.23
CA TYR A 265 -3.14 3.29 -23.80
C TYR A 265 -4.28 3.87 -24.65
N TYR A 266 -4.32 3.53 -25.94
CA TYR A 266 -5.37 3.91 -26.89
C TYR A 266 -5.51 2.79 -27.93
N GLY A 267 -6.48 1.89 -27.76
CA GLY A 267 -6.57 0.70 -28.62
C GLY A 267 -5.41 -0.30 -28.46
N GLY A 268 -4.60 -0.16 -27.41
CA GLY A 268 -3.33 -0.86 -27.22
C GLY A 268 -2.28 0.02 -26.53
N PHE A 269 -1.18 -0.59 -26.07
CA PHE A 269 -0.04 0.15 -25.52
C PHE A 269 0.72 0.86 -26.63
N MET A 270 1.04 2.12 -26.39
CA MET A 270 1.90 2.91 -27.29
C MET A 270 3.37 2.55 -27.07
N GLN A 271 4.22 2.90 -28.04
CA GLN A 271 5.66 2.66 -27.95
C GLN A 271 6.23 3.23 -26.65
N GLY A 272 6.95 2.39 -25.90
CA GLY A 272 7.56 2.74 -24.62
C GLY A 272 6.67 2.53 -23.40
N TRP A 273 5.39 2.18 -23.57
CA TRP A 273 4.51 1.76 -22.49
C TRP A 273 4.34 0.23 -22.45
N THR A 274 4.33 -0.34 -21.25
CA THR A 274 4.12 -1.79 -21.04
C THR A 274 3.31 -2.05 -19.78
N ASP A 275 2.59 -3.18 -19.72
CA ASP A 275 1.87 -3.63 -18.51
C ASP A 275 2.67 -4.59 -17.62
N SER A 276 4.00 -4.56 -17.73
CA SER A 276 4.89 -5.46 -17.00
C SER A 276 4.81 -5.21 -15.48
N GLY A 277 4.48 -6.26 -14.72
CA GLY A 277 4.34 -6.18 -13.27
C GLY A 277 2.95 -5.77 -12.77
N SER A 278 1.90 -5.89 -13.60
CA SER A 278 0.53 -5.97 -13.08
C SER A 278 0.36 -7.27 -12.28
N TRP A 279 -0.40 -7.25 -11.18
CA TRP A 279 -0.49 -8.38 -10.25
C TRP A 279 -1.93 -8.67 -9.85
N SER A 280 -2.19 -9.95 -9.56
CA SER A 280 -3.51 -10.44 -9.14
C SER A 280 -4.63 -9.96 -10.08
N ILE A 281 -4.36 -10.02 -11.39
CA ILE A 281 -5.30 -9.63 -12.44
C ILE A 281 -5.72 -10.84 -13.27
N SER A 282 -6.97 -10.82 -13.75
CA SER A 282 -7.47 -11.72 -14.79
C SER A 282 -7.87 -10.90 -16.00
N LYS A 283 -7.17 -11.07 -17.14
CA LYS A 283 -7.48 -10.34 -18.38
C LYS A 283 -8.77 -10.87 -19.01
N TRP A 284 -9.64 -9.96 -19.43
CA TRP A 284 -10.86 -10.35 -20.11
C TRP A 284 -10.58 -10.80 -21.55
N GLY A 285 -11.47 -11.62 -22.10
CA GLY A 285 -11.41 -12.02 -23.50
C GLY A 285 -11.57 -10.82 -24.44
N ARG A 286 -11.00 -10.93 -25.66
CA ARG A 286 -11.01 -9.83 -26.64
C ARG A 286 -12.41 -9.29 -26.92
N ASP A 287 -13.40 -10.16 -27.01
CA ASP A 287 -14.79 -9.79 -27.33
C ASP A 287 -15.51 -8.98 -26.23
N ALA A 288 -14.96 -8.98 -25.01
CA ALA A 288 -15.49 -8.21 -23.87
C ALA A 288 -14.68 -6.92 -23.60
N SER A 289 -13.64 -6.65 -24.38
CA SER A 289 -12.68 -5.57 -24.14
C SER A 289 -12.82 -4.38 -25.10
N TRP A 290 -14.05 -4.02 -25.47
CA TRP A 290 -14.27 -2.88 -26.39
C TRP A 290 -14.43 -1.55 -25.65
N GLY A 291 -13.61 -0.58 -26.06
CA GLY A 291 -13.61 0.82 -25.66
C GLY A 291 -14.77 1.62 -26.23
N PHE A 292 -14.95 2.86 -25.77
CA PHE A 292 -16.06 3.71 -26.21
C PHE A 292 -15.85 4.27 -27.61
N ASP A 293 -14.61 4.33 -28.06
CA ASP A 293 -14.21 4.79 -29.40
C ASP A 293 -14.20 3.65 -30.45
N GLY A 294 -14.60 2.44 -30.05
CA GLY A 294 -14.63 1.24 -30.88
C GLY A 294 -13.27 0.52 -30.98
N GLN A 295 -12.24 0.97 -30.26
CA GLN A 295 -10.95 0.29 -30.16
C GLN A 295 -10.92 -0.68 -28.98
N GLN A 296 -9.84 -1.46 -28.85
CA GLN A 296 -9.67 -2.35 -27.71
C GLN A 296 -9.30 -1.57 -26.44
N ALA A 297 -10.10 -1.74 -25.38
CA ALA A 297 -9.87 -1.26 -24.03
C ALA A 297 -9.04 -2.26 -23.21
N TYR A 298 -8.34 -1.76 -22.19
CA TYR A 298 -7.65 -2.58 -21.21
C TYR A 298 -8.63 -3.04 -20.13
N CYS A 299 -9.17 -4.25 -20.26
CA CYS A 299 -10.15 -4.81 -19.33
C CYS A 299 -9.59 -5.98 -18.53
N VAL A 300 -9.64 -5.87 -17.21
CA VAL A 300 -9.16 -6.86 -16.24
C VAL A 300 -10.11 -6.94 -15.05
N THR A 301 -10.18 -8.11 -14.43
CA THR A 301 -10.66 -8.24 -13.05
C THR A 301 -9.45 -8.17 -12.14
N LEU A 302 -9.40 -7.14 -11.30
CA LEU A 302 -8.46 -7.04 -10.20
C LEU A 302 -8.99 -7.92 -9.07
N SER A 303 -8.32 -9.03 -8.77
CA SER A 303 -8.62 -9.81 -7.58
C SER A 303 -8.38 -8.95 -6.32
N GLY A 304 -8.75 -9.45 -5.14
CA GLY A 304 -8.52 -8.74 -3.88
C GLY A 304 -7.12 -8.12 -3.80
N TYR A 305 -7.04 -6.81 -3.61
CA TYR A 305 -5.82 -6.01 -3.57
C TYR A 305 -4.91 -6.07 -4.82
N GLY A 306 -5.43 -6.54 -5.95
CA GLY A 306 -4.74 -6.58 -7.24
C GLY A 306 -4.58 -5.20 -7.88
N GLY A 307 -3.72 -5.12 -8.89
CA GLY A 307 -3.48 -3.86 -9.57
C GLY A 307 -2.92 -3.98 -10.99
N ALA A 308 -3.34 -3.06 -11.84
CA ALA A 308 -2.76 -2.85 -13.15
C ALA A 308 -1.64 -1.81 -13.06
N LYS A 309 -0.46 -2.17 -13.57
CA LYS A 309 0.76 -1.36 -13.55
C LYS A 309 1.19 -1.08 -14.97
N PHE A 310 1.33 0.19 -15.32
CA PHE A 310 1.81 0.65 -16.63
C PHE A 310 3.15 1.37 -16.46
N ASN A 311 4.22 0.81 -17.03
CA ASN A 311 5.55 1.41 -17.03
C ASN A 311 5.78 2.21 -18.33
N ALA A 312 6.47 3.32 -18.22
CA ALA A 312 6.87 4.21 -19.30
C ALA A 312 8.39 4.48 -19.28
N TRP A 313 8.84 5.39 -20.14
CA TRP A 313 10.20 5.93 -20.09
C TRP A 313 10.29 7.11 -19.11
N SER A 314 11.49 7.37 -18.58
CA SER A 314 11.74 8.55 -17.74
C SER A 314 11.48 9.84 -18.53
N GLY A 315 10.86 10.82 -17.89
CA GLY A 315 10.46 12.08 -18.52
C GLY A 315 9.04 12.10 -19.07
N VAL A 316 8.30 10.98 -18.98
CA VAL A 316 6.94 10.90 -19.55
C VAL A 316 5.96 11.91 -18.95
N PHE A 317 6.14 12.25 -17.66
CA PHE A 317 5.33 13.25 -16.96
C PHE A 317 5.95 14.66 -16.95
N SER A 318 7.14 14.83 -17.55
CA SER A 318 7.81 16.14 -17.56
C SER A 318 7.02 17.13 -18.41
N SER A 319 6.87 18.34 -17.89
CA SER A 319 6.06 19.42 -18.49
C SER A 319 4.57 19.08 -18.68
N LYS A 320 4.09 17.98 -18.09
CA LYS A 320 2.67 17.57 -18.11
C LYS A 320 1.93 18.14 -16.92
N ARG A 321 0.62 18.28 -17.03
CA ARG A 321 -0.28 18.88 -16.03
C ARG A 321 -1.39 17.94 -15.62
N THR A 322 -1.89 17.10 -16.52
CA THR A 322 -3.13 16.35 -16.28
C THR A 322 -3.02 14.91 -16.77
N LEU A 323 -3.46 13.97 -15.94
CA LEU A 323 -3.76 12.61 -16.34
C LEU A 323 -5.25 12.50 -16.66
N GLU A 324 -5.57 12.00 -17.85
CA GLU A 324 -6.94 11.75 -18.30
C GLU A 324 -7.10 10.29 -18.71
N PHE A 325 -8.24 9.70 -18.37
CA PHE A 325 -8.61 8.36 -18.84
C PHE A 325 -10.11 8.14 -18.70
N TYR A 326 -10.61 7.11 -19.37
CA TYR A 326 -11.97 6.62 -19.20
C TYR A 326 -11.91 5.29 -18.45
N ALA A 327 -12.79 5.11 -17.47
CA ALA A 327 -12.90 3.83 -16.77
C ALA A 327 -14.35 3.36 -16.60
N ARG A 328 -14.54 2.05 -16.58
CA ARG A 328 -15.83 1.40 -16.28
C ARG A 328 -15.66 0.06 -15.58
N GLN A 329 -16.68 -0.36 -14.85
CA GLN A 329 -16.90 -1.73 -14.38
C GLN A 329 -17.70 -2.54 -15.41
N ASN A 330 -17.73 -3.87 -15.25
CA ASN A 330 -18.50 -4.76 -16.13
C ASN A 330 -20.01 -4.45 -16.16
N ASN A 331 -20.56 -4.01 -15.03
CA ASN A 331 -21.97 -3.64 -14.87
C ASN A 331 -22.27 -2.18 -15.29
N GLY A 332 -21.31 -1.45 -15.88
CA GLY A 332 -21.47 -0.06 -16.28
C GLY A 332 -21.33 0.97 -15.16
N GLY A 333 -20.81 0.57 -14.00
CA GLY A 333 -20.48 1.45 -12.87
C GLY A 333 -19.08 2.07 -12.95
N THR A 334 -18.80 2.98 -12.03
CA THR A 334 -17.47 3.58 -11.85
C THR A 334 -16.59 2.68 -10.97
N PRO A 335 -15.38 2.29 -11.39
CA PRO A 335 -14.52 1.41 -10.60
C PRO A 335 -14.10 2.02 -9.26
N ASP A 336 -14.20 1.25 -8.19
CA ASP A 336 -13.78 1.64 -6.85
C ASP A 336 -12.30 1.30 -6.61
N ILE A 337 -11.42 2.10 -7.23
CA ILE A 337 -9.98 1.87 -7.24
C ILE A 337 -9.21 3.14 -6.92
N SER A 338 -7.90 3.00 -6.70
CA SER A 338 -6.97 4.09 -6.55
C SER A 338 -6.05 4.22 -7.74
N VAL A 339 -5.73 5.45 -8.12
CA VAL A 339 -4.68 5.77 -9.11
C VAL A 339 -3.44 6.26 -8.37
N LYS A 340 -2.25 5.80 -8.79
CA LYS A 340 -0.97 6.23 -8.21
C LYS A 340 0.07 6.46 -9.30
N LEU A 341 0.98 7.40 -9.06
CA LEU A 341 2.21 7.56 -9.82
C LEU A 341 3.39 7.02 -9.00
N ALA A 342 4.44 6.55 -9.65
CA ALA A 342 5.66 6.10 -8.99
C ALA A 342 6.90 6.27 -9.87
N SER A 343 8.04 6.06 -9.23
CA SER A 343 9.34 5.85 -9.86
C SER A 343 10.07 4.71 -9.14
N PRO A 344 11.23 4.25 -9.63
CA PRO A 344 12.09 3.33 -8.88
C PRO A 344 12.50 3.84 -7.48
N SER A 345 12.34 5.14 -7.21
CA SER A 345 12.70 5.79 -5.94
C SER A 345 11.51 5.98 -4.98
N GLY A 346 10.32 5.48 -5.32
CA GLY A 346 9.17 5.44 -4.41
C GLY A 346 7.82 5.69 -5.09
N THR A 347 6.80 5.99 -4.29
CA THR A 347 5.43 6.23 -4.77
C THR A 347 4.90 7.62 -4.40
N CYS A 348 4.09 8.17 -5.30
CA CYS A 348 3.35 9.40 -5.09
C CYS A 348 2.06 9.17 -4.29
N LYS A 349 1.40 10.26 -3.89
CA LYS A 349 0.12 10.23 -3.18
C LYS A 349 -0.95 9.52 -4.00
N SER A 350 -1.75 8.70 -3.35
CA SER A 350 -2.82 7.94 -3.99
C SER A 350 -4.10 8.76 -4.15
N ILE A 351 -4.72 8.69 -5.32
CA ILE A 351 -6.00 9.33 -5.61
C ILE A 351 -7.08 8.26 -5.75
N SER A 352 -8.07 8.26 -4.85
CA SER A 352 -9.22 7.34 -4.92
C SER A 352 -10.28 7.86 -5.88
N LEU A 353 -10.88 6.96 -6.65
CA LEU A 353 -11.93 7.28 -7.62
C LEU A 353 -13.37 7.25 -7.04
N GLN A 354 -13.53 7.05 -5.71
CA GLN A 354 -14.81 7.03 -4.98
C GLN A 354 -15.66 8.32 -5.14
N PRO A 355 -17.00 8.25 -4.99
CA PRO A 355 -17.99 8.64 -5.99
C PRO A 355 -18.21 10.15 -6.02
N ARG A 356 -17.20 10.91 -6.43
CA ARG A 356 -17.45 12.25 -6.95
C ARG A 356 -18.03 12.08 -8.34
N ARG A 357 -19.21 12.66 -8.57
CA ARG A 357 -19.80 12.69 -9.91
C ARG A 357 -18.87 13.49 -10.81
N PHE A 358 -18.42 12.88 -11.90
CA PHE A 358 -17.60 13.52 -12.92
C PHE A 358 -18.37 13.57 -14.23
N ASP A 359 -18.21 14.68 -14.96
CA ASP A 359 -19.23 15.35 -15.76
C ASP A 359 -19.55 14.77 -17.15
N ASP A 360 -19.16 13.52 -17.46
CA ASP A 360 -19.47 12.93 -18.77
C ASP A 360 -19.59 11.40 -18.68
N ASN A 361 -20.82 10.89 -18.74
CA ASN A 361 -21.11 9.45 -18.80
C ASN A 361 -21.63 9.13 -20.20
N LYS A 362 -20.78 8.51 -21.02
CA LYS A 362 -21.11 8.09 -22.37
C LYS A 362 -21.03 6.57 -22.47
N GLY A 363 -22.18 5.91 -22.54
CA GLY A 363 -22.25 4.45 -22.71
C GLY A 363 -21.67 3.64 -21.54
N GLY A 364 -21.77 4.14 -20.30
CA GLY A 364 -21.26 3.46 -19.10
C GLY A 364 -19.78 3.71 -18.79
N TRP A 365 -19.11 4.58 -19.55
CA TRP A 365 -17.75 5.03 -19.29
C TRP A 365 -17.74 6.33 -18.52
N THR A 366 -16.94 6.40 -17.46
CA THR A 366 -16.70 7.61 -16.68
C THR A 366 -15.38 8.22 -17.09
N ARG A 367 -15.36 9.50 -17.48
CA ARG A 367 -14.13 10.26 -17.72
C ARG A 367 -13.53 10.76 -16.41
N PHE A 368 -12.23 10.56 -16.24
CA PHE A 368 -11.44 11.10 -15.14
C PHE A 368 -10.41 12.08 -15.66
N GLN A 369 -10.29 13.22 -14.98
CA GLN A 369 -9.25 14.21 -15.20
C GLN A 369 -8.63 14.55 -13.86
N ILE A 370 -7.40 14.08 -13.64
CA ILE A 370 -6.67 14.25 -12.38
C ILE A 370 -5.49 15.17 -12.65
N PRO A 371 -5.44 16.37 -12.02
CA PRO A 371 -4.24 17.19 -12.05
C PRO A 371 -3.06 16.40 -11.50
N LEU A 372 -1.93 16.37 -12.21
CA LEU A 372 -0.75 15.59 -11.79
C LEU A 372 -0.18 16.08 -10.44
N LYS A 373 -0.43 17.33 -10.08
CA LYS A 373 -0.09 17.87 -8.75
C LYS A 373 -0.88 17.23 -7.61
N ALA A 374 -2.04 16.66 -7.87
CA ALA A 374 -2.82 15.96 -6.84
C ALA A 374 -2.04 14.77 -6.25
N PHE A 375 -1.11 14.20 -7.03
CA PHE A 375 -0.22 13.13 -6.60
C PHE A 375 0.94 13.63 -5.71
N ASP A 376 1.16 14.94 -5.56
CA ASP A 376 2.24 15.50 -4.72
C ASP A 376 1.92 15.41 -3.21
N TRP A 377 2.80 14.80 -2.44
CA TRP A 377 2.71 14.70 -0.98
C TRP A 377 2.92 16.05 -0.29
N ARG A 378 3.62 16.99 -0.93
CA ARG A 378 3.98 18.31 -0.38
C ARG A 378 2.83 19.31 -0.45
N GLN A 379 1.83 19.07 -1.29
CA GLN A 379 0.72 20.00 -1.48
C GLN A 379 -0.62 19.39 -1.07
N SER A 380 -1.47 20.25 -0.50
CA SER A 380 -2.85 19.93 -0.11
C SER A 380 -3.82 20.83 -0.87
N GLY A 381 -3.99 20.58 -2.17
CA GLY A 381 -4.99 21.29 -2.97
C GLY A 381 -5.03 20.88 -4.45
N ASP A 382 -6.22 20.99 -5.06
CA ASP A 382 -6.54 20.61 -6.45
C ASP A 382 -6.20 21.72 -7.48
N GLY A 383 -5.27 22.64 -7.14
CA GLY A 383 -4.95 23.80 -7.97
C GLY A 383 -4.23 23.45 -9.28
N ASP A 384 -4.70 24.04 -10.38
CA ASP A 384 -4.24 23.90 -11.77
C ASP A 384 -2.87 24.57 -12.09
N GLY A 385 -2.26 25.21 -11.09
CA GLY A 385 -1.20 26.21 -11.24
C GLY A 385 0.20 25.73 -11.63
N GLY A 386 0.36 24.82 -12.59
CA GLY A 386 1.67 24.53 -13.21
C GLY A 386 1.89 23.09 -13.69
N ALA A 387 2.97 22.88 -14.45
CA ALA A 387 3.44 21.56 -14.80
C ALA A 387 3.79 20.74 -13.54
N PHE A 388 3.67 19.42 -13.65
CA PHE A 388 4.13 18.46 -12.67
C PHE A 388 5.63 18.64 -12.48
N SER A 389 6.04 18.86 -11.23
CA SER A 389 7.44 19.02 -10.82
C SER A 389 7.90 17.87 -9.94
N GLY A 390 7.15 16.75 -9.93
CA GLY A 390 7.33 15.66 -9.00
C GLY A 390 6.33 15.65 -7.85
N CYS A 391 6.45 14.62 -7.01
CA CYS A 391 5.50 14.36 -5.93
C CYS A 391 6.14 14.17 -4.54
N SER A 392 7.47 14.19 -4.48
CA SER A 392 8.26 14.12 -3.24
C SER A 392 9.66 14.68 -3.50
N ASP A 393 10.50 14.71 -2.47
CA ASP A 393 11.91 15.08 -2.61
C ASP A 393 12.73 14.01 -3.36
N SER A 394 12.22 12.77 -3.43
CA SER A 394 12.83 11.64 -4.13
C SER A 394 12.27 11.38 -5.52
N ILE A 395 11.14 12.01 -5.88
CA ILE A 395 10.44 11.77 -7.14
C ILE A 395 10.15 13.12 -7.79
N ASN A 396 10.95 13.46 -8.81
CA ASN A 396 10.72 14.57 -9.72
C ASN A 396 9.92 14.13 -10.96
N ASP A 397 9.51 15.11 -11.76
CA ASP A 397 8.73 14.93 -12.99
C ASP A 397 9.42 14.10 -14.07
N TRP A 398 10.75 14.08 -14.08
CA TRP A 398 11.53 13.23 -14.95
C TRP A 398 11.62 11.78 -14.46
N SER A 399 11.74 11.58 -13.16
CA SER A 399 11.91 10.25 -12.56
C SER A 399 10.60 9.47 -12.48
N ALA A 400 9.45 10.14 -12.40
CA ALA A 400 8.16 9.46 -12.45
C ALA A 400 7.99 8.79 -13.82
N ASP A 401 7.73 7.49 -13.80
CA ASP A 401 7.66 6.65 -15.01
C ASP A 401 6.60 5.55 -14.92
N THR A 402 5.90 5.44 -13.80
CA THR A 402 4.96 4.34 -13.56
C THR A 402 3.59 4.87 -13.16
N LEU A 403 2.52 4.31 -13.76
CA LEU A 403 1.12 4.56 -13.45
C LEU A 403 0.45 3.29 -12.94
N PHE A 404 -0.25 3.38 -11.82
CA PHE A 404 -0.95 2.27 -11.20
C PHE A 404 -2.46 2.52 -11.09
N PHE A 405 -3.23 1.44 -11.27
CA PHE A 405 -4.64 1.34 -10.96
C PHE A 405 -4.84 0.17 -9.99
N VAL A 406 -5.21 0.46 -8.74
CA VAL A 406 -5.13 -0.51 -7.63
C VAL A 406 -6.50 -0.72 -7.02
N ASN A 407 -6.89 -1.99 -6.90
CA ASN A 407 -8.02 -2.41 -6.08
C ASN A 407 -7.65 -2.24 -4.60
N ASN A 408 -8.40 -1.43 -3.86
CA ASN A 408 -8.13 -1.21 -2.44
C ASN A 408 -8.90 -2.18 -1.53
N TRP A 409 -9.60 -3.16 -2.12
CA TRP A 409 -10.55 -4.03 -1.44
C TRP A 409 -10.12 -5.48 -1.56
N GLY A 410 -10.45 -6.30 -0.55
CA GLY A 410 -10.23 -7.76 -0.61
C GLY A 410 -11.18 -8.48 -1.57
N GLY A 411 -12.28 -7.83 -1.98
CA GLY A 411 -13.17 -8.34 -3.02
C GLY A 411 -12.68 -7.97 -4.42
N ASN A 412 -13.07 -8.74 -5.43
CA ASN A 412 -12.69 -8.47 -6.81
C ASN A 412 -13.31 -7.15 -7.31
N GLN A 413 -12.54 -6.39 -8.09
CA GLN A 413 -12.99 -5.19 -8.78
C GLN A 413 -12.73 -5.33 -10.28
N ASP A 414 -13.78 -5.13 -11.06
CA ASP A 414 -13.69 -5.08 -12.51
C ASP A 414 -13.21 -3.70 -12.95
N LEU A 415 -12.20 -3.68 -13.82
CA LEU A 415 -11.58 -2.47 -14.33
C LEU A 415 -11.39 -2.57 -15.84
N CYS A 416 -12.11 -1.74 -16.57
CA CYS A 416 -11.80 -1.42 -17.96
C CYS A 416 -11.26 0.01 -18.05
N LEU A 417 -10.16 0.19 -18.76
CA LEU A 417 -9.53 1.48 -19.04
C LEU A 417 -9.48 1.75 -20.53
N ASP A 418 -9.76 2.99 -20.92
CA ASP A 418 -9.69 3.44 -22.29
C ASP A 418 -9.15 4.88 -22.38
N GLN A 419 -8.51 5.19 -23.50
CA GLN A 419 -7.90 6.49 -23.81
C GLN A 419 -7.10 7.10 -22.64
N VAL A 420 -6.12 6.37 -22.11
CA VAL A 420 -5.25 6.86 -21.04
C VAL A 420 -4.24 7.84 -21.65
N LYS A 421 -4.36 9.12 -21.31
CA LYS A 421 -3.62 10.26 -21.87
C LYS A 421 -3.01 11.13 -20.78
N ILE A 422 -1.85 11.70 -21.07
CA ILE A 422 -1.14 12.63 -20.19
C ILE A 422 -0.88 13.90 -20.99
N PHE A 423 -1.42 15.01 -20.51
CA PHE A 423 -1.40 16.33 -21.15
C PHE A 423 -0.42 17.24 -20.47
#